data_AF-A0A126PZW7-F1
#
_entry.id   AF-A0A126PZW7-F1
#
_cell.length_a   1.000
_cell.length_b   1.000
_cell.length_c   1.000
_cell.angle_alpha   90.00
_cell.angle_beta   90.00
_cell.angle_gamma   90.00
#
_symmetry.space_group_name_H-M   'P 1'
#
loop_
_entity.id
_entity.type
_entity.pdbx_description
1 polymer ?
#
loop_
_entity_poly.entity_id
_entity_poly.type
_entity_poly.pdbx_seq_one_letter_code
_entity_poly.pdbx_strand_id
1 'polypeptide(L)'
;MNNYKVPVLVIDGLYIPLPEEAKYAFQENNGVWYWSSRRPRIVFAEHDLTKEIGWTHTKKPVLVESEYKHKVPLITQLTAKRWQDTLQLTMSAELMPDAKFLLSAGSR
;
A
#
# COMPACT_ATOMS: atom_id res chain seq x y z
N MET A 1 -13.36 -23.84 -9.06
CA MET A 1 -13.55 -22.67 -8.17
C MET A 1 -12.27 -21.89 -8.21
N ASN A 2 -12.27 -20.67 -8.76
CA ASN A 2 -11.09 -19.82 -8.73
C ASN A 2 -10.90 -19.35 -7.28
N ASN A 3 -9.86 -19.87 -6.61
CA ASN A 3 -9.38 -19.32 -5.35
C ASN A 3 -8.83 -17.92 -5.64
N TYR A 4 -9.67 -16.90 -5.45
CA TYR A 4 -9.24 -15.52 -5.55
C TYR A 4 -8.27 -15.24 -4.41
N LYS A 5 -6.97 -15.30 -4.71
CA LYS A 5 -5.90 -14.85 -3.82
C LYS A 5 -6.02 -13.34 -3.67
N VAL A 6 -6.73 -12.88 -2.65
CA VAL A 6 -6.81 -11.46 -2.33
C VAL A 6 -5.42 -10.99 -1.88
N PRO A 7 -4.76 -10.08 -2.63
CA PRO A 7 -3.51 -9.51 -2.18
C PRO A 7 -3.77 -8.56 -1.01
N VAL A 8 -2.87 -8.56 -0.04
CA VAL A 8 -2.94 -7.71 1.14
C VAL A 8 -1.64 -6.93 1.30
N LEU A 9 -1.79 -5.67 1.71
CA LEU A 9 -0.75 -4.85 2.29
C LEU A 9 -0.77 -5.04 3.81
N VAL A 10 0.40 -5.25 4.41
CA VAL A 10 0.54 -5.39 5.86
C VAL A 10 1.28 -4.18 6.42
N ILE A 11 0.62 -3.46 7.32
CA ILE A 11 1.20 -2.31 8.01
C ILE A 11 0.95 -2.51 9.50
N ASP A 12 2.02 -2.58 10.30
CA ASP A 12 1.95 -2.72 11.75
C ASP A 12 1.01 -3.85 12.23
N GLY A 13 1.02 -4.97 11.49
CA GLY A 13 0.16 -6.14 11.77
C GLY A 13 -1.31 -5.99 11.32
N LEU A 14 -1.68 -4.86 10.72
CA LEU A 14 -2.98 -4.64 10.10
C LEU A 14 -2.96 -5.08 8.64
N TYR A 15 -4.01 -5.79 8.24
CA TYR A 15 -4.15 -6.36 6.91
C TYR A 15 -5.13 -5.52 6.08
N ILE A 16 -4.63 -4.93 5.00
CA ILE A 16 -5.38 -4.04 4.11
C ILE A 16 -5.55 -4.75 2.77
N PRO A 17 -6.78 -5.17 2.41
CA PRO A 17 -7.06 -5.79 1.12
C PRO A 17 -6.78 -4.84 -0.03
N LEU A 18 -6.18 -5.39 -1.08
CA LEU A 18 -5.88 -4.68 -2.32
C LEU A 18 -6.60 -5.35 -3.51
N PRO A 19 -6.75 -4.63 -4.63
CA PRO A 19 -7.23 -5.22 -5.88
C PRO A 19 -6.33 -6.37 -6.35
N GLU A 20 -6.91 -7.37 -7.02
CA GLU A 20 -6.23 -8.61 -7.43
C GLU A 20 -4.92 -8.37 -8.20
N GLU A 21 -4.85 -7.30 -9.00
CA GLU A 21 -3.67 -6.97 -9.79
C GLU A 21 -2.54 -6.29 -8.99
N ALA A 22 -2.75 -5.96 -7.72
CA ALA A 22 -1.78 -5.27 -6.89
C ALA A 22 -0.66 -6.22 -6.46
N LYS A 23 0.54 -6.01 -7.01
CA LYS A 23 1.74 -6.83 -6.72
C LYS A 23 2.72 -6.15 -5.78
N TYR A 24 2.73 -4.83 -5.79
CA TYR A 24 3.64 -4.00 -4.99
C TYR A 24 2.81 -2.93 -4.27
N ALA A 25 3.21 -2.61 -3.06
CA ALA A 25 2.66 -1.51 -2.28
C ALA A 25 3.81 -0.70 -1.66
N PHE A 26 3.63 0.61 -1.56
CA PHE A 26 4.69 1.52 -1.13
C PHE A 26 4.09 2.86 -0.69
N GLN A 27 4.81 3.56 0.18
CA GLN A 27 4.45 4.87 0.70
C GLN A 27 5.24 5.97 -0.03
N GLU A 28 4.60 7.12 -0.23
CA GLU A 28 5.27 8.35 -0.64
C GLU A 28 5.68 9.24 0.54
N ASN A 29 6.48 10.27 0.25
CA ASN A 29 6.96 11.24 1.23
C ASN A 29 5.82 11.99 1.96
N ASN A 30 4.64 12.06 1.37
CA ASN A 30 3.43 12.65 1.95
C ASN A 30 2.66 11.68 2.87
N GLY A 31 3.18 10.46 3.08
CA GLY A 31 2.57 9.44 3.92
C GLY A 31 1.47 8.62 3.25
N VAL A 32 1.09 8.94 2.01
CA VAL A 32 0.05 8.22 1.25
C VAL A 32 0.59 6.90 0.75
N TRP A 33 -0.21 5.84 0.91
CA TRP A 33 0.10 4.52 0.36
C TRP A 33 -0.45 4.36 -1.05
N TYR A 34 0.36 3.75 -1.89
CA TYR A 34 0.05 3.40 -3.27
C TYR A 34 0.33 1.92 -3.50
N TRP A 35 -0.27 1.41 -4.57
CA TRP A 35 0.02 0.09 -5.09
C TRP A 35 0.25 0.14 -6.61
N SER A 36 0.94 -0.87 -7.13
CA SER A 36 1.16 -1.05 -8.56
C SER A 36 1.24 -2.54 -8.95
N SER A 37 0.92 -2.83 -10.21
CA SER A 37 1.05 -4.18 -10.79
C SER A 37 2.47 -4.49 -11.27
N ARG A 38 3.33 -3.48 -11.38
CA ARG A 38 4.75 -3.58 -11.77
C ARG A 38 5.61 -2.95 -10.69
N ARG A 39 6.85 -3.43 -10.53
CA ARG A 39 7.77 -2.89 -9.54
C ARG A 39 7.99 -1.40 -9.82
N PRO A 40 7.66 -0.50 -8.88
CA PRO A 40 7.86 0.93 -9.07
C PRO A 40 9.35 1.25 -9.10
N ARG A 41 9.72 2.33 -9.78
CA ARG A 41 11.10 2.86 -9.79
C ARG A 41 11.13 4.18 -9.04
N ILE A 42 12.27 4.45 -8.42
CA ILE A 42 12.55 5.74 -7.80
C ILE A 42 12.80 6.75 -8.91
N VAL A 43 12.21 7.93 -8.77
CA VAL A 43 12.43 9.09 -9.63
C VAL A 43 13.40 10.02 -8.92
N PHE A 44 14.42 10.46 -9.64
CA PHE A 44 15.43 11.39 -9.15
C PHE A 44 15.21 12.79 -9.74
N ALA A 45 15.74 13.82 -9.08
CA ALA A 45 15.69 15.18 -9.58
C ALA A 45 16.51 15.31 -10.88
N GLU A 46 16.02 16.11 -11.83
CA GLU A 46 16.63 16.27 -13.15
C GLU A 46 18.08 16.77 -13.10
N HIS A 47 18.38 17.67 -12.16
CA HIS A 47 19.71 18.28 -11.99
C HIS A 47 20.52 17.69 -10.82
N ASP A 48 19.97 16.70 -10.12
CA ASP A 48 20.65 16.00 -9.02
C ASP A 48 20.17 14.53 -8.96
N LEU A 49 20.91 13.64 -9.62
CA LEU A 49 20.60 12.21 -9.69
C LEU A 49 20.83 11.47 -8.36
N THR A 50 21.28 12.15 -7.30
CA THR A 50 21.36 11.59 -5.95
C THR A 50 20.10 11.91 -5.13
N LYS A 51 19.32 12.90 -5.57
CA LYS A 51 18.12 13.37 -4.88
C LYS A 51 16.89 12.64 -5.39
N GLU A 52 16.39 11.73 -4.58
CA GLU A 52 15.12 11.04 -4.80
C GLU A 52 13.94 11.99 -4.56
N ILE A 53 12.99 12.05 -5.49
CA ILE A 53 11.83 12.96 -5.42
C ILE A 53 10.48 12.22 -5.42
N GLY A 54 10.46 10.91 -5.64
CA GLY A 54 9.24 10.10 -5.51
C GLY A 54 9.32 8.76 -6.23
N TRP A 55 8.18 8.10 -6.34
CA TRP A 55 8.02 6.90 -7.16
C TRP A 55 7.46 7.22 -8.53
N THR A 56 7.66 6.31 -9.49
CA THR A 56 7.01 6.35 -10.81
C THR A 56 5.51 6.71 -10.75
N HIS A 57 5.02 7.44 -11.74
CA HIS A 57 3.63 7.92 -11.76
C HIS A 57 2.57 6.83 -11.97
N THR A 58 2.94 5.68 -12.55
CA THR A 58 2.01 4.56 -12.77
C THR A 58 1.76 3.81 -11.47
N LYS A 59 0.92 4.39 -10.62
CA LYS A 59 0.53 3.89 -9.31
C LYS A 59 -0.90 4.29 -8.99
N LYS A 60 -1.57 3.52 -8.15
CA LYS A 60 -2.95 3.78 -7.72
C LYS A 60 -2.97 3.90 -6.20
N PRO A 61 -3.74 4.84 -5.61
CA PRO A 61 -3.79 4.97 -4.15
C PRO A 61 -4.38 3.69 -3.55
N VAL A 62 -3.87 3.31 -2.38
CA VAL A 62 -4.55 2.36 -1.50
C VAL A 62 -5.74 3.10 -0.90
N LEU A 63 -6.95 2.58 -1.12
CA LEU A 63 -8.17 3.19 -0.62
C LEU A 63 -8.70 2.40 0.57
N VAL A 64 -9.03 3.10 1.65
CA VAL A 64 -9.71 2.56 2.83
C VAL A 64 -11.05 3.26 3.01
N GLU A 65 -11.97 2.60 3.70
CA GLU A 65 -13.27 3.18 4.03
C GLU A 65 -13.15 4.07 5.27
N SER A 66 -13.61 5.31 5.18
CA SER A 66 -13.71 6.21 6.32
C SER A 66 -14.93 5.88 7.18
N GLU A 67 -15.01 6.48 8.37
CA GLU A 67 -16.19 6.39 9.25
C GLU A 67 -17.51 6.82 8.58
N TYR A 68 -17.44 7.68 7.57
CA TYR A 68 -18.58 8.15 6.78
C TYR A 68 -18.85 7.32 5.52
N LYS A 69 -18.26 6.12 5.38
CA LYS A 69 -18.39 5.23 4.21
C LYS A 69 -17.89 5.82 2.90
N HIS A 70 -16.95 6.77 2.96
CA HIS A 70 -16.27 7.29 1.78
C HIS A 70 -14.94 6.56 1.58
N LYS A 71 -14.55 6.33 0.32
CA LYS A 71 -13.22 5.81 -0.01
C LYS A 71 -12.20 6.94 0.06
N VAL A 72 -11.24 6.84 0.96
CA VAL A 72 -10.16 7.82 1.14
C VAL A 72 -8.81 7.15 0.97
N PRO A 73 -7.76 7.89 0.54
CA PRO A 73 -6.41 7.35 0.53
C PRO A 73 -5.98 6.93 1.93
N LEU A 74 -5.32 5.77 2.03
CA LEU A 74 -4.64 5.37 3.25
C LEU A 74 -3.43 6.27 3.47
N ILE A 75 -3.40 6.95 4.61
CA ILE A 75 -2.31 7.83 5.03
C ILE A 75 -1.84 7.34 6.40
N THR A 76 -0.53 7.08 6.52
CA THR A 76 0.08 6.68 7.80
C THR A 76 1.32 7.52 8.07
N GLN A 77 1.83 7.45 9.30
CA GLN A 77 3.21 7.84 9.54
C GLN A 77 4.16 6.94 8.75
N LEU A 78 5.41 7.39 8.59
CA LEU A 78 6.42 6.65 7.85
C LEU A 78 6.73 5.34 8.59
N THR A 79 6.50 4.22 7.92
CA THR A 79 6.70 2.87 8.51
C THR A 79 8.17 2.41 8.50
N ALA A 80 9.04 3.14 7.80
CA ALA A 80 10.47 2.86 7.67
C ALA A 80 11.31 4.12 7.89
N LYS A 81 12.65 4.00 7.90
CA LYS A 81 13.55 5.17 8.07
C LYS A 81 13.48 6.14 6.89
N ARG A 82 13.18 5.63 5.69
CA ARG A 82 12.99 6.40 4.47
C ARG A 82 11.76 5.88 3.72
N TRP A 83 11.08 6.75 2.98
CA TRP A 83 9.91 6.36 2.19
C TRP A 83 10.26 5.36 1.08
N GLN A 84 11.47 5.41 0.53
CA GLN A 84 11.96 4.41 -0.42
C GLN A 84 12.02 2.98 0.16
N ASP A 85 12.23 2.87 1.47
CA ASP A 85 12.35 1.59 2.17
C ASP A 85 10.96 0.97 2.47
N THR A 86 9.88 1.69 2.16
CA THR A 86 8.50 1.20 2.36
C THR A 86 8.01 0.30 1.22
N LEU A 87 8.83 0.05 0.18
CA LEU A 87 8.45 -0.83 -0.91
C LEU A 87 8.29 -2.28 -0.42
N GLN A 88 7.08 -2.80 -0.56
CA GLN A 88 6.69 -4.14 -0.17
C GLN A 88 6.11 -4.92 -1.36
N LEU A 89 6.33 -6.24 -1.36
CA LEU A 89 5.52 -7.17 -2.14
C LEU A 89 4.21 -7.41 -1.41
N THR A 90 3.10 -7.43 -2.15
CA THR A 90 1.81 -7.81 -1.58
C THR A 90 1.81 -9.29 -1.24
N MET A 91 1.12 -9.66 -0.17
CA MET A 91 1.01 -11.05 0.26
C MET A 91 -0.38 -11.60 -0.07
N SER A 92 -0.52 -12.92 -0.21
CA SER A 92 -1.84 -13.53 -0.37
C SER A 92 -2.48 -13.78 0.98
N ALA A 93 -3.77 -13.42 1.15
CA ALA A 93 -4.52 -13.66 2.38
C ALA A 93 -4.56 -15.14 2.80
N GLU A 94 -4.53 -16.09 1.85
CA GLU A 94 -4.49 -17.54 2.15
C GLU A 94 -3.22 -17.97 2.87
N LEU A 95 -2.13 -17.20 2.78
CA LEU A 95 -0.87 -17.46 3.47
C LEU A 95 -0.89 -16.94 4.92
N MET A 96 -2.04 -16.47 5.42
CA MET A 96 -2.15 -15.80 6.71
C MET A 96 -3.30 -16.40 7.56
N PRO A 97 -3.01 -17.42 8.39
CA PRO A 97 -4.05 -18.16 9.12
C PRO A 97 -4.82 -17.37 10.19
N ASP A 98 -4.32 -16.20 10.65
CA ASP A 98 -4.91 -15.42 11.77
C ASP A 98 -5.22 -13.94 11.42
N ALA A 99 -5.45 -13.60 10.14
CA ALA A 99 -5.50 -12.21 9.68
C ALA A 99 -6.71 -11.40 10.23
N LYS A 100 -6.42 -10.29 10.93
CA LYS A 100 -7.40 -9.25 11.31
C LYS A 100 -7.50 -8.18 10.21
N PHE A 101 -8.51 -8.28 9.35
CA PHE A 101 -8.71 -7.28 8.29
C PHE A 101 -9.19 -5.94 8.85
N LEU A 102 -8.68 -4.84 8.29
CA LEU A 102 -9.08 -3.47 8.63
C LEU A 102 -10.50 -3.10 8.12
N LEU A 103 -11.32 -4.09 7.73
CA LEU A 103 -12.62 -3.86 7.07
C LEU A 103 -13.82 -3.68 8.02
N SER A 104 -13.62 -3.52 9.33
CA SER A 104 -14.70 -3.10 10.22
C SER A 104 -14.21 -2.47 11.53
N ALA A 105 -14.05 -1.15 11.54
CA ALA A 105 -14.44 -0.38 12.72
C ALA A 105 -15.97 -0.16 12.66
N GLY A 106 -16.72 -1.26 12.72
CA GLY A 106 -18.16 -1.23 12.81
C GLY A 106 -18.58 -1.19 14.27
N SER A 107 -19.23 -0.08 14.66
CA SER A 107 -20.13 0.07 15.81
C SER A 107 -19.59 -0.34 17.18
N ARG A 108 -19.36 0.66 18.03
CA ARG A 108 -19.90 0.72 19.39
C ARG A 108 -20.04 2.18 19.80
#